data_AF-A0A964N2N3-F1
#
_entry.id   AF-A0A964N2N3-F1
#
_cell.length_a   1.000
_cell.length_b   1.000
_cell.length_c   1.000
_cell.angle_alpha   90.00
_cell.angle_beta   90.00
_cell.angle_gamma   90.00
#
_symmetry.space_group_name_H-M   'P 1'
#
loop_
_entity.id
_entity.type
_entity.pdbx_description
1 polymer ?
#
loop_
_entity_poly.entity_id
_entity_poly.type
_entity_poly.pdbx_seq_one_letter_code
_entity_poly.pdbx_strand_id
1 'polypeptide(L)'
;MSSESGVAAKLDPKKDSQLSASGYGLDTSISDGAVWQSAFNPAVPSGVIRLQTGTNPPETCKTEYFEPPLLADGKNYAAFHNRGLMVDSKGVAWVSFAGNGRLGRLDINKCKVRSGPAATGQHCPEGWEFHQVPGPEVKGGAAFSADYSYLMPMDLFDTTGLGKDVPIVLGSNSDSLLAFNDQTKKWTIMRVPYPIGFHARSADGRIDDPHAGWKGKGTYASYASGPVWTQEGGEDASGPQMVKFQFRPNPLAY
;
A
#
# COMPACT_ATOMS: atom_id res chain seq x y z
N MET A 1 -12.66 23.33 5.31
CA MET A 1 -11.50 23.17 4.40
C MET A 1 -12.06 22.58 3.13
N SER A 2 -11.99 23.29 2.01
CA SER A 2 -12.42 22.78 0.72
C SER A 2 -11.59 21.55 0.39
N SER A 3 -12.26 20.41 0.16
CA SER A 3 -11.65 19.21 -0.42
C SER A 3 -11.38 19.49 -1.89
N GLU A 4 -10.29 20.19 -2.18
CA GLU A 4 -9.80 20.27 -3.54
C GLU A 4 -9.10 18.95 -3.83
N SER A 5 -9.58 18.24 -4.87
CA SER A 5 -8.87 17.13 -5.47
C SER A 5 -7.41 17.52 -5.74
N GLY A 6 -6.49 16.55 -5.81
CA GLY A 6 -5.12 16.82 -6.26
C GLY A 6 -5.06 17.46 -7.66
N VAL A 7 -6.16 17.42 -8.41
CA VAL A 7 -6.35 18.01 -9.74
C VAL A 7 -6.90 19.44 -9.63
N ALA A 8 -6.29 20.37 -10.38
CA ALA A 8 -6.71 21.78 -10.41
C ALA A 8 -8.22 21.95 -10.71
N ALA A 9 -8.87 22.89 -10.01
CA ALA A 9 -10.32 23.13 -10.09
C ALA A 9 -10.84 23.57 -11.48
N LYS A 10 -9.96 24.00 -12.39
CA LYS A 10 -10.30 24.34 -13.78
C LYS A 10 -9.25 23.80 -14.74
N LEU A 11 -9.61 22.75 -15.46
CA LEU A 11 -8.76 22.10 -16.46
C LEU A 11 -8.96 22.76 -17.84
N ASP A 12 -7.86 23.14 -18.48
CA ASP A 12 -7.86 23.48 -19.90
C ASP A 12 -7.52 22.20 -20.69
N PRO A 13 -8.46 21.63 -21.46
CA PRO A 13 -8.24 20.37 -22.17
C PRO A 13 -7.15 20.45 -23.25
N LYS A 14 -6.65 21.65 -23.58
CA LYS A 14 -5.59 21.88 -24.56
C LYS A 14 -4.20 22.03 -23.93
N LYS A 15 -4.08 21.91 -22.60
CA LYS A 15 -2.83 22.12 -21.86
C LYS A 15 -2.62 21.02 -20.84
N ASP A 16 -1.36 20.84 -20.46
CA ASP A 16 -1.04 20.05 -19.29
C ASP A 16 -1.58 20.74 -18.03
N SER A 17 -2.08 19.93 -17.12
CA SER A 17 -2.66 20.38 -15.87
C SER A 17 -1.70 20.07 -14.72
N GLN A 18 -1.49 21.04 -13.85
CA GLN A 18 -0.71 20.82 -12.64
C GLN A 18 -1.46 19.87 -11.71
N LEU A 19 -0.78 18.82 -11.28
CA LEU A 19 -1.20 17.98 -10.18
C LEU A 19 -0.50 18.45 -8.90
N SER A 20 -1.28 18.90 -7.91
CA SER A 20 -0.77 19.36 -6.63
C SER A 20 -1.01 18.30 -5.56
N ALA A 21 -0.11 17.33 -5.49
CA ALA A 21 -0.15 16.28 -4.49
C ALA A 21 1.24 16.00 -3.89
N SER A 22 1.29 15.68 -2.61
CA SER A 22 2.52 15.20 -1.97
C SER A 22 2.61 13.68 -2.05
N GLY A 23 3.76 13.21 -2.54
CA GLY A 23 4.11 11.80 -2.60
C GLY A 23 4.38 11.20 -1.21
N TYR A 24 4.07 9.91 -1.02
CA TYR A 24 4.53 9.16 0.15
C TYR A 24 5.15 7.80 -0.21
N GLY A 25 4.32 6.84 -0.63
CA GLY A 25 4.78 5.57 -1.19
C GLY A 25 5.20 5.73 -2.65
N LEU A 26 6.20 4.97 -3.08
CA LEU A 26 6.73 5.00 -4.44
C LEU A 26 7.13 3.58 -4.85
N ASP A 27 6.80 3.18 -6.06
CA ASP A 27 7.27 1.93 -6.64
C ASP A 27 7.45 2.08 -8.15
N THR A 28 8.33 1.27 -8.75
CA THR A 28 8.50 1.19 -10.20
C THR A 28 7.99 -0.15 -10.69
N SER A 29 6.97 -0.08 -11.55
CA SER A 29 6.34 -1.26 -12.14
C SER A 29 7.33 -2.05 -12.98
N ILE A 30 7.55 -3.32 -12.62
CA ILE A 30 8.42 -4.22 -13.40
C ILE A 30 7.78 -4.67 -14.73
N SER A 31 6.47 -4.48 -14.90
CA SER A 31 5.76 -4.91 -16.11
C SER A 31 5.89 -3.94 -17.27
N ASP A 32 5.99 -2.63 -16.98
CA ASP A 32 5.95 -1.57 -17.99
C ASP A 32 6.87 -0.37 -17.69
N GLY A 33 7.67 -0.43 -16.61
CA GLY A 33 8.60 0.62 -16.21
C GLY A 33 7.94 1.91 -15.70
N ALA A 34 6.61 1.94 -15.53
CA ALA A 34 5.92 3.10 -15.01
C ALA A 34 6.27 3.33 -13.54
N VAL A 35 6.48 4.60 -13.18
CA VAL A 35 6.66 5.00 -11.78
C VAL A 35 5.30 5.27 -11.19
N TRP A 36 5.00 4.64 -10.06
CA TRP A 36 3.76 4.82 -9.32
C TRP A 36 4.05 5.50 -8.00
N GLN A 37 3.23 6.48 -7.65
CA GLN A 37 3.38 7.25 -6.43
C GLN A 37 2.05 7.43 -5.73
N SER A 38 2.10 7.29 -4.43
CA SER A 38 0.97 7.50 -3.54
C SER A 38 0.78 9.01 -3.33
N ALA A 39 -0.39 9.56 -3.68
CA ALA A 39 -0.74 10.96 -3.44
C ALA A 39 -1.42 11.07 -2.07
N PHE A 40 -0.59 11.27 -1.04
CA PHE A 40 -1.00 11.26 0.36
C PHE A 40 -1.68 12.57 0.79
N ASN A 41 -1.20 13.72 0.31
CA ASN A 41 -1.73 15.04 0.67
C ASN A 41 -2.31 15.72 -0.60
N PRO A 42 -3.60 16.11 -0.63
CA PRO A 42 -4.58 16.05 0.46
C PRO A 42 -4.96 14.62 0.86
N ALA A 43 -5.29 14.42 2.15
CA ALA A 43 -5.67 13.11 2.67
C ALA A 43 -7.06 12.67 2.18
N VAL A 44 -7.94 13.63 1.83
CA VAL A 44 -9.31 13.38 1.34
C VAL A 44 -9.68 14.39 0.22
N PRO A 45 -9.91 13.94 -1.03
CA PRO A 45 -9.49 12.64 -1.53
C PRO A 45 -7.97 12.54 -1.59
N SER A 46 -7.44 11.40 -1.16
CA SER A 46 -6.10 10.96 -1.57
C SER A 46 -6.20 10.22 -2.91
N GLY A 47 -5.08 10.04 -3.61
CA GLY A 47 -5.09 9.32 -4.89
C GLY A 47 -3.80 8.57 -5.18
N VAL A 48 -3.66 8.13 -6.42
CA VAL A 48 -2.47 7.46 -6.96
C VAL A 48 -2.06 8.17 -8.23
N ILE A 49 -0.77 8.41 -8.36
CA ILE A 49 -0.12 9.01 -9.53
C ILE A 49 0.62 7.89 -10.25
N ARG A 50 0.47 7.84 -11.57
CA ARG A 50 1.26 6.95 -12.43
C ARG A 50 1.94 7.78 -13.50
N LEU A 51 3.26 7.70 -13.56
CA LEU A 51 4.09 8.38 -14.55
C LEU A 51 4.68 7.36 -15.51
N GLN A 52 4.35 7.47 -16.78
CA GLN A 52 5.06 6.81 -17.87
C GLN A 52 5.98 7.79 -18.56
N THR A 53 7.22 7.39 -18.82
CA THR A 53 8.24 8.25 -19.46
C THR A 53 8.09 8.32 -20.98
N GLY A 54 7.59 7.25 -21.61
CA GLY A 54 7.51 7.15 -23.07
C GLY A 54 8.89 6.97 -23.72
N THR A 55 9.02 7.31 -25.01
CA THR A 55 10.23 7.08 -25.80
C THR A 55 11.20 8.26 -25.86
N ASN A 56 10.75 9.48 -25.53
CA ASN A 56 11.57 10.69 -25.49
C ASN A 56 11.18 11.59 -24.30
N PRO A 57 11.64 11.27 -23.08
CA PRO A 57 11.36 12.07 -21.89
C PRO A 57 12.15 13.41 -21.89
N PRO A 58 11.58 14.51 -21.40
CA PRO A 58 10.27 14.60 -20.73
C PRO A 58 9.07 14.80 -21.67
N GLU A 59 9.26 15.05 -22.96
CA GLU A 59 8.19 15.45 -23.89
C GLU A 59 7.12 14.36 -24.09
N THR A 60 7.50 13.09 -23.95
CA THR A 60 6.56 11.96 -24.06
C THR A 60 6.02 11.47 -22.72
N CYS A 61 6.37 12.13 -21.61
CA CYS A 61 5.89 11.73 -20.29
C CYS A 61 4.37 11.88 -20.21
N LYS A 62 3.71 10.88 -19.62
CA LYS A 62 2.27 10.90 -19.33
C LYS A 62 2.06 10.64 -17.86
N THR A 63 1.34 11.56 -17.21
CA THR A 63 0.91 11.42 -15.83
C THR A 63 -0.57 11.08 -15.82
N GLU A 64 -0.92 9.96 -15.22
CA GLU A 64 -2.29 9.58 -14.89
C GLU A 64 -2.51 9.75 -13.38
N TYR A 65 -3.73 10.10 -12.99
CA TYR A 65 -4.11 10.26 -11.59
C TYR A 65 -5.44 9.56 -11.35
N PHE A 66 -5.50 8.76 -10.28
CA PHE A 66 -6.65 7.93 -9.93
C PHE A 66 -6.99 8.11 -8.45
N GLU A 67 -8.23 8.47 -8.17
CA GLU A 67 -8.75 8.58 -6.81
C GLU A 67 -9.66 7.40 -6.50
N PRO A 68 -9.75 6.96 -5.23
CA PRO A 68 -10.83 6.10 -4.80
C PRO A 68 -12.19 6.71 -5.17
N PRO A 69 -13.21 5.89 -5.52
CA PRO A 69 -14.51 6.39 -5.92
C PRO A 69 -15.17 7.25 -4.83
N LEU A 70 -15.75 8.37 -5.23
CA LEU A 70 -16.73 9.10 -4.44
C LEU A 70 -17.99 8.24 -4.26
N LEU A 71 -18.45 8.12 -3.02
CA LEU A 71 -19.64 7.35 -2.67
C LEU A 71 -20.91 8.09 -3.07
N ALA A 72 -22.03 7.37 -3.09
CA ALA A 72 -23.33 7.90 -3.53
C ALA A 72 -23.85 9.07 -2.67
N ASP A 73 -23.31 9.26 -1.46
CA ASP A 73 -23.62 10.43 -0.61
C ASP A 73 -22.98 11.74 -1.09
N GLY A 74 -22.09 11.67 -2.09
CA GLY A 74 -21.40 12.81 -2.68
C GLY A 74 -20.40 13.50 -1.75
N LYS A 75 -20.05 12.88 -0.61
CA LYS A 75 -19.22 13.49 0.45
C LYS A 75 -18.06 12.61 0.88
N ASN A 76 -18.27 11.29 0.89
CA ASN A 76 -17.30 10.33 1.37
C ASN A 76 -16.67 9.57 0.21
N TYR A 77 -15.44 9.12 0.39
CA TYR A 77 -14.72 8.30 -0.57
C TYR A 77 -14.62 6.86 -0.06
N ALA A 78 -14.60 5.89 -0.97
CA ALA A 78 -14.49 4.47 -0.62
C ALA A 78 -13.23 4.15 0.21
N ALA A 79 -12.15 4.89 -0.04
CA ALA A 79 -10.93 4.87 0.75
C ALA A 79 -10.24 6.24 0.74
N PHE A 80 -9.43 6.53 1.74
CA PHE A 80 -8.74 7.82 1.85
C PHE A 80 -7.48 7.72 2.72
N HIS A 81 -6.61 8.74 2.66
CA HIS A 81 -5.30 8.76 3.30
C HIS A 81 -4.42 7.60 2.79
N ASN A 82 -4.18 7.58 1.48
CA ASN A 82 -3.18 6.73 0.83
C ASN A 82 -1.79 6.94 1.45
N ARG A 83 -1.12 5.88 1.92
CA ARG A 83 0.31 5.93 2.27
C ARG A 83 1.14 4.92 1.51
N GLY A 84 1.04 3.65 1.86
CA GLY A 84 1.73 2.57 1.18
C GLY A 84 1.21 2.44 -0.24
N LEU A 85 2.13 2.21 -1.17
CA LEU A 85 1.84 1.84 -2.55
C LEU A 85 2.92 0.89 -3.04
N MET A 86 2.51 -0.22 -3.66
CA MET A 86 3.38 -1.11 -4.44
C MET A 86 2.63 -1.64 -5.66
N VAL A 87 3.36 -2.10 -6.66
CA VAL A 87 2.81 -2.62 -7.91
C VAL A 87 3.18 -4.09 -8.03
N ASP A 88 2.20 -4.93 -8.38
CA ASP A 88 2.47 -6.35 -8.60
C ASP A 88 3.16 -6.62 -9.95
N SER A 89 3.58 -7.87 -10.17
CA SER A 89 4.26 -8.25 -11.43
C SER A 89 3.42 -8.08 -12.69
N LYS A 90 2.11 -7.83 -12.56
CA LYS A 90 1.16 -7.64 -13.65
C LYS A 90 0.85 -6.16 -13.90
N GLY A 91 1.47 -5.23 -13.16
CA GLY A 91 1.21 -3.79 -13.27
C GLY A 91 -0.05 -3.33 -12.54
N VAL A 92 -0.61 -4.13 -11.63
CA VAL A 92 -1.75 -3.74 -10.79
C VAL A 92 -1.21 -3.05 -9.54
N ALA A 93 -1.71 -1.85 -9.25
CA ALA A 93 -1.30 -1.11 -8.08
C ALA A 93 -2.09 -1.55 -6.84
N TRP A 94 -1.39 -1.69 -5.72
CA TRP A 94 -1.94 -2.01 -4.42
C TRP A 94 -1.64 -0.87 -3.45
N VAL A 95 -2.64 -0.46 -2.67
CA VAL A 95 -2.60 0.78 -1.88
C VAL A 95 -3.17 0.57 -0.48
N SER A 96 -2.43 0.97 0.56
CA SER A 96 -2.89 0.90 1.94
C SER A 96 -3.41 2.27 2.35
N PHE A 97 -4.71 2.34 2.63
CA PHE A 97 -5.41 3.53 3.04
C PHE A 97 -5.51 3.58 4.57
N ALA A 98 -4.61 4.36 5.18
CA ALA A 98 -4.48 4.46 6.62
C ALA A 98 -5.67 5.18 7.29
N GLY A 99 -6.48 5.91 6.52
CA GLY A 99 -7.56 6.74 7.04
C GLY A 99 -8.81 5.93 7.41
N ASN A 100 -9.07 4.85 6.68
CA ASN A 100 -10.21 3.97 6.96
C ASN A 100 -9.87 2.47 6.94
N GLY A 101 -8.57 2.12 6.98
CA GLY A 101 -8.11 0.74 7.10
C GLY A 101 -8.48 -0.13 5.91
N ARG A 102 -8.34 0.39 4.68
CA ARG A 102 -8.63 -0.35 3.44
C ARG A 102 -7.34 -0.72 2.71
N LEU A 103 -7.31 -1.91 2.13
CA LEU A 103 -6.39 -2.28 1.07
C LEU A 103 -7.11 -2.10 -0.26
N GLY A 104 -6.65 -1.18 -1.10
CA GLY A 104 -7.15 -0.99 -2.46
C GLY A 104 -6.30 -1.73 -3.48
N ARG A 105 -6.97 -2.30 -4.48
CA ARG A 105 -6.39 -2.89 -5.69
C ARG A 105 -6.87 -2.05 -6.87
N LEU A 106 -5.96 -1.46 -7.64
CA LEU A 106 -6.24 -0.64 -8.81
C LEU A 106 -5.68 -1.31 -10.07
N ASP A 107 -6.59 -1.80 -10.91
CA ASP A 107 -6.28 -2.38 -12.21
C ASP A 107 -6.74 -1.42 -13.32
N ILE A 108 -5.78 -0.63 -13.84
CA ILE A 108 -6.07 0.42 -14.80
C ILE A 108 -6.47 -0.11 -16.18
N ASN A 109 -6.27 -1.41 -16.45
CA ASN A 109 -6.73 -2.03 -17.69
C ASN A 109 -8.25 -2.21 -17.71
N LYS A 110 -8.91 -2.09 -16.55
CA LYS A 110 -10.37 -2.07 -16.46
C LYS A 110 -10.95 -0.67 -16.71
N CYS A 111 -10.13 0.39 -16.70
CA CYS A 111 -10.59 1.75 -16.90
C CYS A 111 -11.11 1.99 -18.31
N LYS A 112 -12.34 2.50 -18.43
CA LYS A 112 -12.96 2.91 -19.70
C LYS A 112 -12.33 4.18 -20.26
N VAL A 113 -11.87 5.06 -19.37
CA VAL A 113 -11.17 6.30 -19.71
C VAL A 113 -9.79 6.25 -19.07
N ARG A 114 -8.75 6.61 -19.81
CA ARG A 114 -7.37 6.69 -19.29
C ARG A 114 -6.68 8.02 -19.56
N SER A 115 -7.25 8.85 -20.42
CA SER A 115 -6.64 10.11 -20.82
C SER A 115 -7.69 11.08 -21.35
N GLY A 116 -7.35 12.36 -21.41
CA GLY A 116 -8.18 13.41 -21.96
C GLY A 116 -9.02 14.13 -20.90
N PRO A 117 -9.97 14.98 -21.32
CA PRO A 117 -10.65 15.93 -20.43
C PRO A 117 -11.51 15.27 -19.34
N ALA A 118 -11.93 14.03 -19.57
CA ALA A 118 -12.69 13.26 -18.59
C ALA A 118 -11.81 12.56 -17.54
N ALA A 119 -10.47 12.55 -17.70
CA ALA A 119 -9.55 11.87 -16.79
C ALA A 119 -9.24 12.71 -15.53
N THR A 120 -10.24 12.89 -14.66
CA THR A 120 -10.22 13.84 -13.53
C THR A 120 -9.83 13.23 -12.18
N GLY A 121 -9.26 12.02 -12.14
CA GLY A 121 -9.10 11.25 -10.90
C GLY A 121 -10.28 10.30 -10.60
N GLN A 122 -11.52 10.79 -10.69
CA GLN A 122 -12.75 10.02 -10.40
C GLN A 122 -13.27 9.15 -11.56
N HIS A 123 -12.55 9.14 -12.68
CA HIS A 123 -13.02 8.64 -13.97
C HIS A 123 -12.90 7.12 -14.16
N CYS A 124 -12.24 6.42 -13.25
CA CYS A 124 -12.06 4.96 -13.30
C CYS A 124 -12.51 4.28 -12.00
N PRO A 125 -13.81 4.35 -11.64
CA PRO A 125 -14.31 3.62 -10.48
C PRO A 125 -14.23 2.10 -10.67
N GLU A 126 -14.36 1.60 -11.89
CA GLU A 126 -14.32 0.17 -12.23
C GLU A 126 -12.93 -0.49 -12.11
N GLY A 127 -11.86 0.32 -12.03
CA GLY A 127 -10.51 -0.18 -11.81
C GLY A 127 -10.24 -0.54 -10.35
N TRP A 128 -11.04 -0.02 -9.42
CA TRP A 128 -10.83 -0.17 -7.98
C TRP A 128 -11.59 -1.37 -7.39
N GLU A 129 -10.90 -2.07 -6.50
CA GLU A 129 -11.46 -3.05 -5.58
C GLU A 129 -10.89 -2.77 -4.17
N PHE A 130 -11.69 -2.94 -3.11
CA PHE A 130 -11.26 -2.63 -1.74
C PHE A 130 -11.52 -3.79 -0.78
N HIS A 131 -10.54 -4.05 0.08
CA HIS A 131 -10.60 -5.06 1.13
C HIS A 131 -10.41 -4.41 2.50
N GLN A 132 -11.21 -4.85 3.47
CA GLN A 132 -11.05 -4.40 4.85
C GLN A 132 -9.77 -5.03 5.42
N VAL A 133 -8.85 -4.20 5.91
CA VAL A 133 -7.71 -4.68 6.69
C VAL A 133 -8.25 -5.19 8.03
N PRO A 134 -7.92 -6.42 8.47
CA PRO A 134 -8.36 -6.95 9.74
C PRO A 134 -7.87 -6.08 10.89
N GLY A 135 -8.72 -5.87 11.90
CA GLY A 135 -8.35 -5.12 13.08
C GLY A 135 -9.59 -4.77 13.92
N PRO A 136 -9.38 -4.25 15.14
CA PRO A 136 -10.48 -3.76 15.95
C PRO A 136 -11.14 -2.55 15.29
N GLU A 137 -12.44 -2.39 15.49
CA GLU A 137 -13.20 -1.22 15.06
C GLU A 137 -13.59 -0.37 16.27
N VAL A 138 -13.70 0.95 16.08
CA VAL A 138 -14.16 1.85 17.13
C VAL A 138 -15.69 1.76 17.25
N LYS A 139 -16.18 1.33 18.41
CA LYS A 139 -17.61 1.22 18.69
C LYS A 139 -18.32 2.58 18.50
N GLY A 140 -19.40 2.58 17.73
CA GLY A 140 -20.21 3.79 17.46
C GLY A 140 -19.64 4.70 16.37
N GLY A 141 -18.50 4.34 15.76
CA GLY A 141 -17.96 4.97 14.56
C GLY A 141 -18.36 4.25 13.28
N ALA A 142 -17.81 4.72 12.15
CA ALA A 142 -17.82 3.94 10.92
C ALA A 142 -16.99 2.66 11.11
N ALA A 143 -17.38 1.57 10.43
CA ALA A 143 -16.70 0.27 10.48
C ALA A 143 -15.34 0.32 9.74
N PHE A 144 -14.38 0.99 10.36
CA PHE A 144 -13.00 1.14 9.91
C PHE A 144 -12.07 0.41 10.88
N SER A 145 -11.06 -0.26 10.34
CA SER A 145 -10.00 -0.83 11.16
C SER A 145 -9.21 0.28 11.84
N ALA A 146 -9.02 0.13 13.16
CA ALA A 146 -8.20 1.00 13.98
C ALA A 146 -6.70 0.66 13.92
N ASP A 147 -6.31 -0.33 13.10
CA ASP A 147 -4.91 -0.56 12.80
C ASP A 147 -4.37 0.55 11.88
N TYR A 148 -3.09 0.84 12.00
CA TYR A 148 -2.43 1.89 11.24
C TYR A 148 -1.44 1.30 10.24
N SER A 149 -1.70 1.54 8.95
CA SER A 149 -0.85 1.09 7.84
C SER A 149 0.07 2.20 7.37
N TYR A 150 1.36 2.11 7.70
CA TYR A 150 2.32 3.15 7.34
C TYR A 150 2.86 3.00 5.91
N LEU A 151 3.36 1.81 5.59
CA LEU A 151 3.76 1.38 4.24
C LEU A 151 3.21 -0.03 4.00
N MET A 152 3.43 -0.54 2.79
CA MET A 152 3.03 -1.90 2.42
C MET A 152 4.08 -2.48 1.48
N PRO A 153 4.88 -3.49 1.86
CA PRO A 153 5.71 -4.17 0.87
C PRO A 153 4.90 -5.15 0.03
N MET A 154 5.42 -5.47 -1.15
CA MET A 154 4.87 -6.48 -2.06
C MET A 154 5.83 -7.67 -2.12
N ASP A 155 5.34 -8.86 -1.80
CA ASP A 155 6.11 -10.08 -1.98
C ASP A 155 6.02 -10.58 -3.43
N LEU A 156 6.79 -9.93 -4.31
CA LEU A 156 6.84 -10.26 -5.75
C LEU A 156 7.38 -11.68 -6.01
N PHE A 157 8.25 -12.17 -5.11
CA PHE A 157 9.07 -13.35 -5.36
C PHE A 157 8.77 -14.54 -4.44
N ASP A 158 7.66 -14.50 -3.70
CA ASP A 158 7.28 -15.54 -2.74
C ASP A 158 8.36 -15.78 -1.66
N THR A 159 8.91 -14.70 -1.12
CA THR A 159 9.90 -14.71 -0.02
C THR A 159 9.27 -15.18 1.30
N THR A 160 7.97 -14.97 1.48
CA THR A 160 7.19 -15.48 2.62
C THR A 160 6.83 -16.95 2.48
N GLY A 161 6.68 -17.49 1.26
CA GLY A 161 6.04 -18.80 1.05
C GLY A 161 4.51 -18.75 0.97
N LEU A 162 3.89 -17.56 0.98
CA LEU A 162 2.44 -17.36 0.88
C LEU A 162 1.95 -17.15 -0.57
N GLY A 163 2.87 -17.14 -1.54
CA GLY A 163 2.63 -16.88 -2.95
C GLY A 163 3.39 -15.66 -3.47
N LYS A 164 3.41 -15.52 -4.81
CA LYS A 164 3.90 -14.32 -5.49
C LYS A 164 2.82 -13.25 -5.53
N ASP A 165 3.24 -12.00 -5.70
CA ASP A 165 2.35 -10.83 -5.78
C ASP A 165 1.46 -10.69 -4.54
N VAL A 166 2.00 -10.99 -3.35
CA VAL A 166 1.26 -10.87 -2.09
C VAL A 166 1.51 -9.51 -1.46
N PRO A 167 0.53 -8.59 -1.44
CA PRO A 167 0.66 -7.35 -0.69
C PRO A 167 0.66 -7.63 0.82
N ILE A 168 1.58 -6.99 1.52
CA ILE A 168 1.75 -7.10 2.97
C ILE A 168 1.47 -5.73 3.56
N VAL A 169 0.39 -5.58 4.32
CA VAL A 169 0.09 -4.36 5.07
C VAL A 169 0.88 -4.39 6.38
N LEU A 170 1.60 -3.32 6.67
CA LEU A 170 2.33 -3.18 7.94
C LEU A 170 1.38 -2.68 9.04
N GLY A 171 0.96 -3.57 9.94
CA GLY A 171 0.07 -3.24 11.06
C GLY A 171 0.83 -2.63 12.22
N SER A 172 1.03 -1.31 12.19
CA SER A 172 1.83 -0.59 13.20
C SER A 172 1.20 -0.61 14.60
N ASN A 173 -0.14 -0.72 14.70
CA ASN A 173 -0.85 -0.73 15.99
C ASN A 173 -1.21 -2.16 16.44
N SER A 174 -0.96 -3.16 15.59
CA SER A 174 -1.34 -4.54 15.86
C SER A 174 -0.13 -5.47 16.03
N ASP A 175 1.09 -4.94 16.07
CA ASP A 175 2.32 -5.71 16.15
C ASP A 175 2.40 -6.81 15.08
N SER A 176 1.98 -6.50 13.84
CA SER A 176 1.88 -7.54 12.82
C SER A 176 2.20 -7.11 11.39
N LEU A 177 2.56 -8.11 10.58
CA LEU A 177 2.49 -8.05 9.12
C LEU A 177 1.21 -8.76 8.66
N LEU A 178 0.42 -8.13 7.80
CA LEU A 178 -0.83 -8.68 7.30
C LEU A 178 -0.71 -8.95 5.79
N ALA A 179 -0.45 -10.20 5.42
CA ALA A 179 -0.39 -10.62 4.03
C ALA A 179 -1.80 -10.90 3.48
N PHE A 180 -2.12 -10.36 2.31
CA PHE A 180 -3.40 -10.58 1.65
C PHE A 180 -3.24 -11.43 0.40
N ASN A 181 -4.02 -12.51 0.32
CA ASN A 181 -4.05 -13.39 -0.84
C ASN A 181 -5.21 -12.99 -1.77
N ASP A 182 -4.89 -12.43 -2.94
CA ASP A 182 -5.90 -11.91 -3.89
C ASP A 182 -6.83 -13.00 -4.44
N GLN A 183 -6.37 -14.25 -4.55
CA GLN A 183 -7.19 -15.33 -5.10
C GLN A 183 -8.24 -15.83 -4.11
N THR A 184 -7.83 -16.00 -2.86
CA THR A 184 -8.70 -16.52 -1.79
C THR A 184 -9.43 -15.42 -1.02
N LYS A 185 -9.00 -14.16 -1.20
CA LYS A 185 -9.46 -12.97 -0.47
C LYS A 185 -9.30 -13.11 1.05
N LYS A 186 -8.28 -13.89 1.47
CA LYS A 186 -7.98 -14.16 2.88
C LYS A 186 -6.72 -13.43 3.33
N TRP A 187 -6.71 -13.11 4.63
CA TRP A 187 -5.58 -12.52 5.31
C TRP A 187 -4.80 -13.57 6.10
N THR A 188 -3.48 -13.50 6.04
CA THR A 188 -2.56 -14.20 6.94
C THR A 188 -1.88 -13.15 7.82
N ILE A 189 -2.12 -13.25 9.13
CA ILE A 189 -1.62 -12.28 10.11
C ILE A 189 -0.40 -12.87 10.81
N MET A 190 0.75 -12.22 10.64
CA MET A 190 2.01 -12.60 11.24
C MET A 190 2.28 -11.68 12.43
N ARG A 191 1.86 -12.12 13.62
CA ARG A 191 1.95 -11.36 14.87
C ARG A 191 3.28 -11.58 15.57
N VAL A 192 3.92 -10.51 16.02
CA VAL A 192 5.00 -10.59 17.02
C VAL A 192 4.35 -10.49 18.41
N PRO A 193 4.52 -11.49 19.29
CA PRO A 193 3.91 -11.47 20.60
C PRO A 193 4.62 -10.50 21.56
N TYR A 194 3.86 -9.99 22.51
CA TYR A 194 4.38 -9.37 23.74
C TYR A 194 5.39 -10.31 24.44
N PRO A 195 6.47 -9.80 25.08
CA PRO A 195 6.78 -8.38 25.37
C PRO A 195 7.64 -7.64 24.34
N ILE A 196 8.00 -8.27 23.22
CA ILE A 196 8.98 -7.71 22.27
C ILE A 196 8.48 -6.38 21.66
N GLY A 197 7.17 -6.29 21.39
CA GLY A 197 6.56 -5.20 20.62
C GLY A 197 6.99 -5.23 19.15
N PHE A 198 6.20 -4.64 18.25
CA PHE A 198 6.56 -4.63 16.84
C PHE A 198 5.88 -3.49 16.07
N HIS A 199 6.57 -2.35 16.02
CA HIS A 199 6.14 -1.21 15.23
C HIS A 199 6.81 -1.22 13.84
N ALA A 200 6.16 -1.88 12.88
CA ALA A 200 6.67 -2.06 11.53
C ALA A 200 6.55 -0.79 10.68
N ARG A 201 7.66 -0.36 10.07
CA ARG A 201 7.70 0.78 9.13
C ARG A 201 8.13 0.39 7.71
N SER A 202 8.95 -0.65 7.57
CA SER A 202 9.29 -1.29 6.29
C SER A 202 9.44 -2.80 6.47
N ALA A 203 9.35 -3.55 5.37
CA ALA A 203 9.82 -4.92 5.31
C ALA A 203 10.26 -5.27 3.89
N ASP A 204 11.25 -6.16 3.78
CA ASP A 204 11.81 -6.62 2.52
C ASP A 204 12.03 -8.13 2.54
N GLY A 205 11.82 -8.75 1.38
CA GLY A 205 12.06 -10.16 1.17
C GLY A 205 13.50 -10.44 0.75
N ARG A 206 14.08 -11.54 1.21
CA ARG A 206 15.39 -12.03 0.76
C ARG A 206 15.33 -13.53 0.50
N ILE A 207 15.94 -13.93 -0.62
CA ILE A 207 16.18 -15.33 -0.99
C ILE A 207 17.70 -15.55 -0.97
N ASP A 208 18.17 -16.27 0.04
CA ASP A 208 19.55 -16.67 0.23
C ASP A 208 19.95 -17.85 -0.67
N ASP A 209 19.05 -18.83 -0.81
CA ASP A 209 19.24 -19.99 -1.67
C ASP A 209 17.89 -20.44 -2.26
N PRO A 210 17.67 -20.30 -3.58
CA PRO A 210 16.42 -20.69 -4.22
C PRO A 210 16.16 -22.21 -4.17
N HIS A 211 17.18 -23.02 -3.86
CA HIS A 211 17.10 -24.49 -3.78
C HIS A 211 16.92 -25.01 -2.35
N ALA A 212 17.09 -24.18 -1.32
CA ALA A 212 16.93 -24.58 0.08
C ALA A 212 15.47 -24.53 0.59
N GLY A 213 14.50 -24.34 -0.31
CA GLY A 213 13.08 -24.28 0.02
C GLY A 213 12.76 -23.14 1.00
N TRP A 214 11.99 -23.43 2.04
CA TRP A 214 11.58 -22.42 3.04
C TRP A 214 12.74 -21.85 3.87
N LYS A 215 13.84 -22.60 4.01
CA LYS A 215 15.02 -22.16 4.78
C LYS A 215 15.83 -21.09 4.07
N GLY A 216 15.87 -21.17 2.74
CA GLY A 216 16.61 -20.26 1.88
C GLY A 216 15.92 -18.93 1.62
N LYS A 217 14.78 -18.65 2.26
CA LYS A 217 14.03 -17.40 2.07
C LYS A 217 13.45 -16.88 3.37
N GLY A 218 13.17 -15.58 3.41
CA GLY A 218 12.46 -14.96 4.51
C GLY A 218 12.18 -13.48 4.26
N THR A 219 11.26 -12.95 5.04
CA THR A 219 10.91 -11.53 5.04
C THR A 219 11.45 -10.89 6.30
N TYR A 220 12.10 -9.74 6.16
CA TYR A 220 12.75 -9.02 7.24
C TYR A 220 12.06 -7.69 7.39
N ALA A 221 11.56 -7.40 8.59
CA ALA A 221 10.84 -6.16 8.87
C ALA A 221 11.58 -5.33 9.91
N SER A 222 11.56 -4.02 9.73
CA SER A 222 12.09 -3.09 10.74
C SER A 222 11.17 -3.08 11.96
N TYR A 223 11.73 -3.15 13.15
CA TYR A 223 11.07 -2.62 14.35
C TYR A 223 11.58 -1.20 14.59
N ALA A 224 10.75 -0.23 14.22
CA ALA A 224 11.14 1.18 14.15
C ALA A 224 10.15 2.05 14.94
N SER A 225 10.04 1.78 16.24
CA SER A 225 9.35 2.69 17.15
C SER A 225 10.17 3.97 17.33
N GLY A 226 9.49 5.13 17.36
CA GLY A 226 10.14 6.41 17.63
C GLY A 226 10.54 6.56 19.10
N PRO A 227 9.57 6.53 20.05
CA PRO A 227 9.86 6.67 21.47
C PRO A 227 10.23 5.33 22.12
N VAL A 228 11.40 4.77 21.78
CA VAL A 228 11.88 3.48 22.30
C VAL A 228 11.98 3.45 23.84
N TRP A 229 12.23 4.59 24.49
CA TRP A 229 12.33 4.69 25.96
C TRP A 229 11.00 4.52 26.72
N THR A 230 9.86 4.55 26.02
CA THR A 230 8.54 4.25 26.61
C THR A 230 8.17 2.78 26.52
N GLN A 231 9.05 1.95 25.93
CA GLN A 231 8.81 0.53 25.77
C GLN A 231 9.25 -0.26 27.01
N GLU A 232 8.76 -1.50 27.08
CA GLU A 232 9.15 -2.41 28.14
C GLU A 232 10.66 -2.69 28.05
N GLY A 233 11.36 -2.52 29.17
CA GLY A 233 12.83 -2.50 29.23
C GLY A 233 13.44 -1.09 29.35
N GLY A 234 12.65 -0.03 29.16
CA GLY A 234 13.08 1.36 29.40
C GLY A 234 14.09 1.88 28.38
N GLU A 235 14.93 2.83 28.80
CA GLU A 235 15.98 3.44 27.97
C GLU A 235 17.00 2.40 27.43
N ASP A 236 17.19 1.30 28.17
CA ASP A 236 18.07 0.18 27.81
C ASP A 236 17.36 -0.91 27.00
N ALA A 237 16.05 -0.77 26.74
CA ALA A 237 15.34 -1.65 25.82
C ALA A 237 16.03 -1.61 24.46
N SER A 238 16.26 -2.78 23.89
CA SER A 238 16.97 -2.96 22.62
C SER A 238 16.47 -1.95 21.59
N GLY A 239 17.39 -1.14 21.05
CA GLY A 239 17.12 -0.15 20.01
C GLY A 239 16.56 -0.77 18.70
N PRO A 240 16.64 -0.08 17.55
CA PRO A 240 16.01 -0.57 16.32
C PRO A 240 16.39 -2.03 16.03
N GLN A 241 15.38 -2.91 15.96
CA GLN A 241 15.56 -4.33 15.68
C GLN A 241 15.14 -4.66 14.25
N MET A 242 15.59 -5.81 13.77
CA MET A 242 15.08 -6.42 12.55
C MET A 242 14.43 -7.76 12.91
N VAL A 243 13.18 -7.93 12.52
CA VAL A 243 12.39 -9.13 12.79
C VAL A 243 12.34 -9.97 11.52
N LYS A 244 12.83 -11.21 11.60
CA LYS A 244 12.76 -12.19 10.51
C LYS A 244 11.49 -13.03 10.63
N PHE A 245 10.67 -13.01 9.59
CA PHE A 245 9.55 -13.91 9.38
C PHE A 245 9.97 -15.00 8.37
N GLN A 246 9.84 -16.26 8.80
CA GLN A 246 10.15 -17.43 7.96
C GLN A 246 9.12 -18.52 8.25
N PHE A 247 8.46 -19.00 7.19
CA PHE A 247 7.33 -19.93 7.30
C PHE A 247 7.74 -21.32 6.86
N ARG A 248 7.47 -22.30 7.73
CA ARG A 248 7.63 -23.70 7.37
C ARG A 248 6.43 -24.17 6.54
N PRO A 249 6.62 -25.08 5.57
CA PRO A 249 5.52 -25.65 4.81
C PRO A 249 4.61 -26.53 5.68
N ASN A 250 5.13 -27.08 6.78
CA ASN A 250 4.38 -27.84 7.78
C ASN A 250 5.10 -27.84 9.14
N PRO A 251 4.43 -28.22 10.25
CA PRO A 251 5.03 -28.21 11.59
C PRO A 251 6.25 -29.14 11.78
N LEU A 252 6.42 -30.15 10.92
CA LEU A 252 7.49 -31.16 11.01
C LEU A 252 8.69 -30.85 10.12
N ALA A 253 8.66 -29.77 9.33
CA ALA A 253 9.79 -29.39 8.50
C ALA A 253 10.97 -28.93 9.37
N TYR A 254 12.16 -29.50 9.13
CA TYR A 254 13.39 -29.26 9.88
C TYR A 254 14.53 -28.82 8.99
#